data_AF-A0A1T5F7W5-F1
#
_entry.id   AF-A0A1T5F7W5-F1
#
_cell.length_a   1.000
_cell.length_b   1.000
_cell.length_c   1.000
_cell.angle_alpha   90.00
_cell.angle_beta   90.00
_cell.angle_gamma   90.00
#
_symmetry.space_group_name_H-M   'P 1'
#
loop_
_entity.id
_entity.type
_entity.pdbx_description
1 polymer ?
#
loop_
_entity_poly.entity_id
_entity_poly.type
_entity_poly.pdbx_seq_one_letter_code
_entity_poly.pdbx_strand_id
1 'polypeptide(L)'
;MDYFNSKAFEEHRKNTYSILEQIPSAKSPVGWTFKGHFSIGGFEYFGFDESSDLLLVVSSNGRGIIDLARAEKISRDYTGDFVLDETLLICEGFDVLKDKSIKLASKYGGSILPVSNKFEDCLQRIHVKI
;
A
#
# COMPACT_ATOMS: atom_id res chain seq x y z
N MET A 1 18.81 -34.39 4.58
CA MET A 1 18.03 -34.17 5.82
C MET A 1 17.19 -32.94 5.60
N ASP A 2 15.90 -33.00 5.89
CA ASP A 2 14.99 -31.86 5.77
C ASP A 2 15.06 -31.02 7.04
N TYR A 3 15.76 -29.88 6.96
CA TYR A 3 15.94 -28.98 8.09
C TYR A 3 14.60 -28.45 8.62
N PHE A 4 13.64 -28.18 7.73
CA PHE A 4 12.35 -27.59 8.08
C PHE A 4 11.42 -28.54 8.86
N ASN A 5 11.71 -29.85 8.83
CA ASN A 5 11.01 -30.86 9.62
C ASN A 5 11.84 -31.34 10.82
N SER A 6 12.96 -30.68 11.13
CA SER A 6 13.84 -31.06 12.22
C SER A 6 13.39 -30.47 13.55
N LYS A 7 13.75 -31.16 14.65
CA LYS A 7 13.54 -30.66 16.01
C LYS A 7 14.22 -29.29 16.24
N ALA A 8 15.39 -29.08 15.64
CA ALA A 8 16.12 -27.82 15.73
C ALA A 8 15.35 -26.65 15.09
N PHE A 9 14.66 -26.90 13.97
CA PHE A 9 13.80 -25.89 13.34
C PHE A 9 12.58 -25.55 14.21
N GLU A 10 11.94 -26.55 14.82
CA GLU A 10 10.82 -26.32 15.74
C GLU A 10 11.24 -25.52 16.99
N GLU A 11 12.42 -25.80 17.55
CA GLU A 11 12.98 -25.02 18.66
C GLU A 11 13.30 -23.58 18.23
N HIS A 12 13.94 -23.40 17.08
CA HIS A 12 14.22 -22.08 16.52
C HIS A 12 12.92 -21.28 16.28
N ARG A 13 11.91 -21.91 15.69
CA ARG A 13 10.60 -21.30 15.41
C ARG A 13 9.90 -20.86 16.70
N LYS A 14 9.89 -21.69 17.74
CA LYS A 14 9.31 -21.35 19.06
C LYS A 14 10.04 -20.17 19.71
N ASN A 15 11.36 -20.13 19.64
CA ASN A 15 12.15 -19.01 20.15
C ASN A 15 11.86 -17.71 19.39
N THR A 16 11.72 -17.78 18.06
CA THR A 16 11.34 -16.60 17.26
C THR A 16 9.94 -16.11 17.63
N TYR A 17 8.96 -17.00 17.80
CA TYR A 17 7.63 -16.60 18.24
C TYR A 17 7.64 -15.95 19.63
N SER A 18 8.36 -16.50 20.60
CA SER A 18 8.41 -15.92 21.95
C SER A 18 9.05 -14.53 21.97
N ILE A 19 10.00 -14.25 21.08
CA ILE A 19 10.54 -12.89 20.87
C ILE A 19 9.49 -11.97 20.24
N LEU A 20 8.80 -12.43 19.20
CA LEU A 20 7.77 -11.63 18.52
C LEU A 20 6.59 -11.30 19.44
N GLU A 21 6.20 -12.23 20.32
CA GLU A 21 5.12 -12.02 21.32
C GLU A 21 5.46 -10.96 22.37
N GLN A 22 6.76 -10.69 22.59
CA GLN A 22 7.20 -9.62 23.50
C GLN A 22 7.17 -8.23 22.85
N ILE A 23 7.00 -8.14 21.52
CA ILE A 23 6.92 -6.86 20.82
C ILE A 23 5.59 -6.17 21.20
N PRO A 24 5.64 -4.96 21.80
CA PRO A 24 4.43 -4.26 22.19
C PRO A 24 3.53 -4.02 20.97
N SER A 25 2.30 -4.56 21.01
CA SER A 25 1.33 -4.22 19.98
C SER A 25 0.81 -2.81 20.25
N ALA A 26 1.06 -1.90 19.33
CA ALA A 26 0.44 -0.57 19.35
C ALA A 26 -0.45 -0.43 18.12
N LYS A 27 -1.63 0.17 18.31
CA LYS A 27 -2.53 0.48 17.19
C LYS A 27 -1.90 1.44 16.18
N SER A 28 -0.94 2.24 16.62
CA SER A 28 -0.13 3.13 15.78
C SER A 28 1.24 3.37 16.42
N PRO A 29 2.27 3.69 15.63
CA PRO A 29 3.58 4.09 16.15
C PRO A 29 3.49 5.30 17.09
N VAL A 30 4.50 5.49 17.93
CA VAL A 30 4.59 6.67 18.79
C VAL A 30 4.62 7.94 17.93
N GLY A 31 3.79 8.93 18.29
CA GLY A 31 3.62 10.17 17.52
C GLY A 31 2.63 10.10 16.37
N TRP A 32 2.10 8.90 16.04
CA TRP A 32 1.11 8.72 14.99
C TRP A 32 -0.29 8.64 15.57
N THR A 33 -1.25 9.28 14.91
CA THR A 33 -2.67 9.17 15.25
C THR A 33 -3.34 8.21 14.29
N PHE A 34 -3.91 7.12 14.80
CA PHE A 34 -4.75 6.25 13.99
C PHE A 34 -5.98 7.00 13.50
N LYS A 35 -6.12 7.17 12.18
CA LYS A 35 -7.24 7.91 11.57
C LYS A 35 -8.37 7.02 11.10
N GLY A 36 -8.09 5.81 10.62
CA GLY A 36 -9.13 4.92 10.11
C GLY A 36 -8.58 3.63 9.51
N HIS A 37 -9.50 2.74 9.15
CA HIS A 37 -9.23 1.50 8.43
C HIS A 37 -10.30 1.30 7.37
N PHE A 38 -9.89 1.04 6.13
CA PHE A 38 -10.78 0.84 4.99
C PHE A 38 -10.61 -0.55 4.42
N SER A 39 -11.68 -1.35 4.47
CA SER A 39 -11.72 -2.64 3.80
C SER A 39 -12.02 -2.43 2.31
N ILE A 40 -11.10 -2.82 1.44
CA ILE A 40 -11.26 -2.71 -0.01
C ILE A 40 -11.34 -4.13 -0.58
N GLY A 41 -12.55 -4.57 -0.92
CA GLY A 41 -12.77 -5.84 -1.61
C GLY A 41 -12.18 -5.80 -3.02
N GLY A 42 -11.43 -6.84 -3.39
CA GLY A 42 -10.83 -6.92 -4.73
C GLY A 42 -9.79 -5.85 -5.03
N PHE A 43 -9.07 -5.35 -4.02
CA PHE A 43 -8.01 -4.36 -4.19
C PHE A 43 -7.01 -4.74 -5.29
N GLU A 44 -6.62 -3.75 -6.11
CA GLU A 44 -5.64 -3.92 -7.19
C GLU A 44 -4.55 -2.86 -7.15
N TYR A 45 -4.94 -1.58 -7.08
CA TYR A 45 -4.02 -0.46 -7.12
C TYR A 45 -4.44 0.69 -6.18
N PHE A 46 -3.50 1.58 -5.87
CA PHE A 46 -3.77 2.84 -5.18
C PHE A 46 -2.75 3.91 -5.55
N GLY A 47 -3.13 5.17 -5.44
CA GLY A 47 -2.24 6.30 -5.69
C GLY A 47 -2.67 7.56 -4.96
N PHE A 48 -1.70 8.40 -4.63
CA PHE A 48 -1.91 9.66 -3.93
C PHE A 48 -1.97 10.80 -4.93
N ASP A 49 -2.89 11.75 -4.71
CA ASP A 49 -2.80 13.03 -5.39
C ASP A 49 -1.59 13.82 -4.89
N GLU A 50 -0.79 14.37 -5.80
CA GLU A 50 0.42 15.12 -5.42
C GLU A 50 0.10 16.50 -4.80
N SER A 51 -1.15 16.98 -4.91
CA SER A 51 -1.56 18.32 -4.48
C SER A 51 -2.58 18.36 -3.33
N SER A 52 -3.02 17.21 -2.82
CA SER A 52 -4.06 17.12 -1.77
C SER A 52 -3.98 15.81 -1.00
N ASP A 53 -4.71 15.73 0.11
CA ASP A 53 -4.80 14.53 0.96
C ASP A 53 -5.78 13.48 0.39
N LEU A 54 -5.88 13.38 -0.94
CA LEU A 54 -6.79 12.45 -1.61
C LEU A 54 -6.05 11.20 -2.08
N LEU A 55 -6.67 10.05 -1.83
CA LEU A 55 -6.20 8.75 -2.28
C LEU A 55 -7.18 8.17 -3.30
N LEU A 56 -6.69 7.87 -4.49
CA LEU A 56 -7.38 7.06 -5.47
C LEU A 56 -7.09 5.58 -5.19
N VAL A 57 -8.12 4.75 -5.17
CA VAL A 57 -8.03 3.29 -5.00
C VAL A 57 -8.72 2.62 -6.17
N VAL A 58 -8.05 1.66 -6.79
CA VAL A 58 -8.60 0.79 -7.85
C VAL A 58 -8.79 -0.62 -7.31
N SER A 59 -9.92 -1.20 -7.66
CA SER A 59 -10.37 -2.54 -7.27
C SER A 59 -10.99 -3.24 -8.47
N SER A 60 -11.18 -4.55 -8.39
CA SER A 60 -11.76 -5.36 -9.46
C SER A 60 -13.18 -4.96 -9.88
N ASN A 61 -13.86 -4.11 -9.10
CA ASN A 61 -15.20 -3.59 -9.36
C ASN A 61 -15.23 -2.05 -9.42
N GLY A 62 -14.17 -1.43 -9.95
CA GLY A 62 -14.10 0.01 -10.17
C GLY A 62 -13.11 0.73 -9.26
N ARG A 63 -13.29 2.03 -9.08
CA ARG A 63 -12.34 2.91 -8.37
C ARG A 63 -13.04 3.79 -7.33
N GLY A 64 -12.34 4.18 -6.29
CA GLY A 64 -12.85 5.00 -5.20
C GLY A 64 -11.88 6.10 -4.79
N ILE A 65 -12.41 7.17 -4.19
CA ILE A 65 -11.61 8.26 -3.63
C ILE A 65 -11.82 8.31 -2.12
N ILE A 66 -10.71 8.37 -1.40
CA ILE A 66 -10.68 8.49 0.05
C ILE A 66 -10.00 9.83 0.41
N ASP A 67 -10.65 10.62 1.26
CA ASP A 67 -10.07 11.78 1.90
C ASP A 67 -9.28 11.32 3.14
N LEU A 68 -7.97 11.45 3.09
CA LEU A 68 -7.05 11.00 4.14
C LEU A 68 -7.01 11.96 5.33
N ALA A 69 -7.32 13.25 5.13
CA ALA A 69 -7.38 14.22 6.22
C ALA A 69 -8.59 13.95 7.13
N ARG A 70 -9.73 13.59 6.52
CA ARG A 70 -11.00 13.27 7.20
C ARG A 70 -11.15 11.79 7.54
N ALA A 71 -10.37 10.92 6.89
CA ALA A 71 -10.54 9.48 6.93
C ALA A 71 -11.94 9.03 6.50
N GLU A 72 -12.38 9.54 5.35
CA GLU A 72 -13.71 9.25 4.79
C GLU A 72 -13.61 8.84 3.32
N LYS A 73 -14.39 7.83 2.90
CA LYS A 73 -14.57 7.53 1.48
C LYS A 73 -15.55 8.55 0.90
N ILE A 74 -15.06 9.43 0.02
CA ILE A 74 -15.85 10.55 -0.50
C ILE A 74 -16.49 10.27 -1.85
N SER A 75 -15.94 9.35 -2.64
CA SER A 75 -16.51 8.99 -3.95
C SER A 75 -16.26 7.54 -4.32
N ARG A 76 -17.15 6.99 -5.15
CA ARG A 76 -17.05 5.63 -5.66
C ARG A 76 -17.63 5.54 -7.07
N ASP A 77 -16.80 5.07 -7.98
CA ASP A 77 -17.13 4.70 -9.34
C ASP A 77 -17.17 3.18 -9.44
N TYR A 78 -18.34 2.63 -9.76
CA TYR A 78 -18.55 1.19 -9.96
C TYR A 78 -18.41 0.78 -11.42
N THR A 79 -18.15 1.73 -12.32
CA THR A 79 -17.89 1.41 -13.72
C THR A 79 -16.52 0.74 -13.83
N GLY A 80 -16.43 -0.23 -14.74
CA GLY A 80 -15.14 -0.83 -15.15
C GLY A 80 -14.51 -0.10 -16.33
N ASP A 81 -15.10 1.02 -16.76
CA ASP A 81 -14.72 1.74 -17.97
C ASP A 81 -13.99 3.04 -17.59
N PHE A 82 -12.70 2.90 -17.29
CA PHE A 82 -11.82 4.01 -16.98
C PHE A 82 -10.42 3.77 -17.53
N VAL A 83 -9.69 4.86 -17.79
CA VAL A 83 -8.33 4.78 -18.32
C VAL A 83 -7.37 4.39 -17.20
N LEU A 84 -6.80 3.20 -17.35
CA LEU A 84 -5.74 2.65 -16.52
C LEU A 84 -4.62 2.14 -17.42
N ASP A 85 -3.46 2.78 -17.35
CA ASP A 85 -2.22 2.28 -17.94
C ASP A 85 -1.50 1.40 -16.90
N GLU A 86 -1.67 0.09 -17.01
CA GLU A 86 -1.03 -0.88 -16.12
C GLU A 86 0.49 -0.96 -16.32
N THR A 87 1.02 -0.52 -17.47
CA THR A 87 2.46 -0.53 -17.75
C THR A 87 3.16 0.60 -17.01
N LEU A 88 2.58 1.80 -17.10
CA LEU A 88 3.10 2.98 -16.41
C LEU A 88 2.57 3.15 -14.98
N LEU A 89 1.61 2.31 -14.58
CA LEU A 89 0.87 2.41 -13.33
C LEU A 89 0.27 3.80 -13.16
N ILE A 90 -0.50 4.24 -14.15
CA ILE A 90 -1.15 5.55 -14.16
C ILE A 90 -2.65 5.34 -14.37
N CYS A 91 -3.46 5.99 -13.54
CA CYS A 91 -4.91 6.00 -13.70
C CYS A 91 -5.42 7.44 -13.75
N GLU A 92 -6.38 7.70 -14.63
CA GLU A 92 -7.10 8.96 -14.60
C GLU A 92 -7.93 9.06 -13.32
N GLY A 93 -7.91 10.23 -12.70
CA GLY A 93 -8.80 10.55 -11.61
C GLY A 93 -10.24 10.75 -12.09
N PHE A 94 -11.17 10.77 -11.15
CA PHE A 94 -12.58 11.03 -11.40
C PHE A 94 -13.15 11.93 -10.31
N ASP A 95 -14.38 12.42 -10.50
CA ASP A 95 -15.05 13.30 -9.53
C ASP A 95 -14.14 14.49 -9.12
N VAL A 96 -13.79 14.64 -7.85
CA VAL A 96 -12.89 15.69 -7.34
C VAL A 96 -11.44 15.60 -7.86
N LEU A 97 -11.05 14.46 -8.43
CA LEU A 97 -9.76 14.25 -9.10
C LEU A 97 -9.89 14.23 -10.63
N LYS A 98 -11.00 14.69 -11.21
CA LYS A 98 -11.17 14.75 -12.66
C LYS A 98 -10.01 15.53 -13.32
N ASP A 99 -9.60 15.07 -14.50
CA ASP A 99 -8.52 15.64 -15.31
C ASP A 99 -7.11 15.51 -14.69
N LYS A 100 -6.98 14.76 -13.58
CA LYS A 100 -5.69 14.42 -12.98
C LYS A 100 -5.23 13.04 -13.41
N SER A 101 -3.92 12.89 -13.56
CA SER A 101 -3.25 11.62 -13.82
C SER A 101 -2.53 11.17 -12.55
N ILE A 102 -2.98 10.07 -11.95
CA ILE A 102 -2.51 9.60 -10.65
C ILE A 102 -1.57 8.41 -10.84
N LYS A 103 -0.35 8.51 -10.32
CA LYS A 103 0.59 7.39 -10.27
C LYS A 103 0.16 6.39 -9.21
N LEU A 104 0.26 5.11 -9.54
CA LEU A 104 -0.26 4.01 -8.76
C LEU A 104 0.85 3.07 -8.27
N ALA A 105 0.55 2.37 -7.18
CA ALA A 105 1.23 1.15 -6.77
C ALA A 105 0.23 0.01 -6.76
N SER A 106 0.70 -1.18 -7.11
CA SER A 106 -0.10 -2.40 -7.12
C SER A 106 0.10 -3.21 -5.85
N LYS A 107 -0.87 -4.10 -5.56
CA LYS A 107 -0.69 -5.22 -4.61
C LYS A 107 0.53 -6.10 -4.92
N TYR A 108 1.00 -6.11 -6.17
CA TYR A 108 2.19 -6.86 -6.61
C TYR A 108 3.49 -6.03 -6.59
N GLY A 109 3.43 -4.78 -6.12
CA GLY A 109 4.53 -3.82 -6.17
C GLY A 109 4.31 -2.72 -7.22
N GLY A 110 5.33 -1.91 -7.46
CA GLY A 110 5.21 -0.68 -8.25
C GLY A 110 5.66 0.53 -7.44
N SER A 111 6.10 1.59 -8.12
CA SER A 111 6.75 2.73 -7.45
C SER A 111 5.82 3.93 -7.37
N ILE A 112 5.12 4.07 -6.24
CA ILE A 112 4.57 5.38 -5.81
C ILE A 112 5.60 6.20 -5.04
N LEU A 113 6.66 5.56 -4.55
CA LEU A 113 7.68 6.23 -3.77
C LEU A 113 8.64 6.94 -4.73
N PRO A 114 9.03 8.19 -4.44
CA PRO A 114 10.19 8.78 -5.06
C PRO A 114 11.38 7.84 -4.85
N VAL A 115 11.93 7.33 -5.95
CA VAL A 115 13.17 6.52 -5.89
C VAL A 115 14.37 7.39 -5.52
N SER A 116 14.23 8.71 -5.61
CA SER A 116 15.20 9.67 -5.15
C SER A 116 14.56 10.98 -4.66
N ASN A 117 15.30 11.76 -3.87
CA ASN A 117 14.93 13.12 -3.51
C ASN A 117 15.88 14.15 -4.15
N LYS A 118 15.59 15.45 -3.97
CA LYS A 118 16.42 16.56 -4.47
C LYS A 118 17.82 16.67 -3.85
N PHE A 119 18.10 15.87 -2.82
CA PHE A 119 19.38 15.76 -2.13
C PHE A 119 20.15 14.51 -2.57
N GLU A 120 19.71 13.84 -3.64
CA GLU A 120 20.32 12.64 -4.21
C GLU A 120 20.22 11.37 -3.33
N ASP A 121 19.48 11.42 -2.23
CA ASP A 121 19.17 10.21 -1.47
C ASP A 121 18.28 9.32 -2.33
N CYS A 122 18.68 8.07 -2.54
CA CYS A 122 17.97 7.13 -3.39
C CYS A 122 17.58 5.84 -2.65
N LEU A 123 16.40 5.29 -2.95
CA LEU A 123 16.02 3.95 -2.50
C LEU A 123 16.82 2.91 -3.29
N GLN A 124 17.68 2.17 -2.59
CA GLN A 124 18.45 1.08 -3.19
C GLN A 124 17.69 -0.23 -3.07
N ARG A 125 17.42 -0.89 -4.21
CA ARG A 125 16.81 -2.22 -4.21
C ARG A 125 17.81 -3.25 -3.70
N ILE A 126 17.60 -3.75 -2.49
CA ILE A 126 18.39 -4.85 -1.93
C ILE A 126 17.69 -6.16 -2.30
N HIS A 127 18.35 -7.02 -3.07
CA HIS A 127 17.83 -8.33 -3.44
C HIS A 127 18.26 -9.34 -2.37
N VAL A 128 17.38 -9.62 -1.41
CA VAL A 128 17.62 -10.70 -0.44
C VAL A 128 17.11 -12.00 -1.06
N LYS A 129 18.03 -12.89 -1.44
CA LYS A 129 17.66 -14.28 -1.76
C LYS A 129 17.34 -14.98 -0.45
N ILE A 130 16.08 -15.32 -0.26
CA ILE A 130 15.59 -16.23 0.80
C ILE A 130 15.60 -17.64 0.23
#